data_AF-A0A7S3XG07-F1
#
_entry.id   AF-A0A7S3XG07-F1
#
_cell.length_a   1.000
_cell.length_b   1.000
_cell.length_c   1.000
_cell.angle_alpha   90.00
_cell.angle_beta   90.00
_cell.angle_gamma   90.00
#
_symmetry.space_group_name_H-M   'P 1'
#
loop_
_entity.id
_entity.type
_entity.pdbx_description
1 polymer ?
#
loop_
_entity_poly.entity_id
_entity_poly.type
_entity_poly.pdbx_seq_one_letter_code
_entity_poly.pdbx_strand_id
1 'polypeptide(L)'
;QNPRGGVLYLGWTRGAPLGQRVLPNSEVFRAKYLWTTVAYMIWPKAARRLLGRLPVDQPVDNFLACSVCDGVVDGYAVWPKLVKQAGGWGVGSDVEHSADAAVVS
;
A
#
# COMPACT_ATOMS: atom_id res chain seq x y z
N GLN A 1 6.03 17.33 -15.77
CA GLN A 1 6.34 17.45 -14.33
C GLN A 1 6.78 16.09 -13.83
N ASN A 2 7.99 15.96 -13.30
CA ASN A 2 8.52 14.69 -12.78
C ASN A 2 7.68 14.30 -11.54
N PRO A 3 7.03 13.12 -11.48
CA PRO A 3 6.17 12.78 -10.34
C PRO A 3 6.99 12.87 -9.05
N ARG A 4 6.40 13.42 -7.98
CA ARG A 4 7.07 13.69 -6.69
C ARG A 4 7.60 12.43 -5.98
N GLY A 5 7.52 11.27 -6.63
CA GLY A 5 7.78 9.93 -6.09
C GLY A 5 6.61 9.49 -5.22
N GLY A 6 6.25 8.21 -5.26
CA GLY A 6 5.17 7.67 -4.44
C GLY A 6 5.28 6.17 -4.24
N VAL A 7 4.14 5.54 -4.01
CA VAL A 7 3.97 4.09 -3.99
C VAL A 7 2.89 3.74 -5.01
N LEU A 8 3.21 2.84 -5.94
CA LEU A 8 2.28 2.29 -6.93
C LEU A 8 1.90 0.87 -6.52
N TYR A 9 0.67 0.69 -6.07
CA TYR A 9 0.12 -0.61 -5.71
C TYR A 9 -0.27 -1.39 -6.98
N LEU A 10 0.28 -2.59 -7.13
CA LEU A 10 0.00 -3.53 -8.24
C LEU A 10 -1.00 -4.62 -7.82
N GLY A 11 -1.00 -4.97 -6.54
CA GLY A 11 -2.03 -5.75 -5.86
C GLY A 11 -2.42 -5.03 -4.56
N TRP A 12 -3.72 -4.89 -4.30
CA TRP A 12 -4.23 -4.10 -3.18
C TRP A 12 -5.59 -4.60 -2.72
N THR A 13 -5.98 -4.28 -1.49
CA THR A 13 -7.36 -4.36 -0.99
C THR A 13 -7.87 -2.97 -0.67
N ARG A 14 -9.15 -2.67 -0.99
CA ARG A 14 -9.69 -1.33 -0.74
C ARG A 14 -9.92 -1.13 0.75
N GLY A 15 -9.24 -0.15 1.33
CA GLY A 15 -9.67 0.50 2.57
C GLY A 15 -10.48 1.77 2.32
N ALA A 16 -10.32 2.39 1.14
CA ALA A 16 -11.11 3.53 0.66
C ALA A 16 -11.36 3.44 -0.87
N PRO A 17 -12.35 4.19 -1.42
CA PRO A 17 -12.51 4.34 -2.86
C PRO A 17 -11.25 4.91 -3.54
N LEU A 18 -10.98 4.47 -4.77
CA LEU A 18 -9.94 5.08 -5.60
C LEU A 18 -10.34 6.51 -5.98
N GLY A 19 -9.35 7.38 -6.06
CA GLY A 19 -9.53 8.76 -6.50
C GLY A 19 -9.56 8.90 -8.02
N GLN A 20 -9.20 10.09 -8.50
CA GLN A 20 -9.16 10.39 -9.93
C GLN A 20 -8.04 9.62 -10.65
N ARG A 21 -8.28 9.36 -11.94
CA ARG A 21 -7.28 8.81 -12.86
C ARG A 21 -6.10 9.79 -13.00
N VAL A 22 -4.87 9.29 -12.99
CA VAL A 22 -3.66 10.14 -13.03
C VAL A 22 -3.48 10.78 -14.40
N LEU A 23 -3.83 10.07 -15.47
CA LEU A 23 -3.87 10.57 -16.85
C LEU A 23 -5.16 10.07 -17.54
N PRO A 24 -5.71 10.80 -18.53
CA PRO A 24 -6.98 10.44 -19.19
C PRO A 24 -7.04 8.98 -19.67
N ASN A 25 -5.93 8.45 -20.19
CA ASN A 25 -5.86 7.11 -20.78
C ASN A 25 -5.00 6.12 -19.97
N SER A 26 -4.77 6.38 -18.68
CA SER A 26 -3.99 5.45 -17.83
C SER A 26 -4.87 4.63 -16.92
N GLU A 27 -4.61 3.34 -16.77
CA GLU A 27 -5.22 2.50 -15.73
C GLU A 27 -4.65 2.75 -14.32
N VAL A 28 -4.10 3.94 -14.07
CA VAL A 28 -3.51 4.36 -12.81
C VAL A 28 -4.37 5.43 -12.18
N PHE A 29 -4.73 5.22 -10.92
CA PHE A 29 -5.59 6.09 -10.12
C PHE A 29 -4.85 6.57 -8.88
N ARG A 30 -5.24 7.74 -8.36
CA ARG A 30 -4.80 8.20 -7.04
C ARG A 30 -5.37 7.28 -5.96
N ALA A 31 -4.51 6.89 -5.02
CA ALA A 31 -4.89 6.12 -3.84
C ALA A 31 -4.82 7.01 -2.60
N LYS A 32 -5.79 6.85 -1.70
CA LYS A 32 -5.81 7.53 -0.39
C LYS A 32 -5.49 6.58 0.75
N TYR A 33 -6.08 5.39 0.73
CA TYR A 33 -5.92 4.41 1.79
C TYR A 33 -6.16 3.00 1.21
N LEU A 34 -5.08 2.24 1.03
CA LEU A 34 -5.11 0.88 0.51
C LEU A 34 -4.38 -0.04 1.47
N TRP A 35 -4.97 -1.21 1.68
CA TRP A 35 -4.38 -2.28 2.47
C TRP A 35 -3.65 -3.27 1.59
N THR A 36 -2.83 -4.07 2.28
CA THR A 36 -1.93 -5.10 1.77
C THR A 36 -0.71 -4.58 1.03
N THR A 37 0.37 -5.35 1.12
CA THR A 37 1.64 -5.12 0.43
C THR A 37 1.94 -6.25 -0.56
N VAL A 38 0.91 -6.89 -1.11
CA VAL A 38 1.03 -8.06 -2.02
C VAL A 38 2.00 -7.80 -3.15
N ALA A 39 1.87 -6.64 -3.80
CA ALA A 39 2.85 -6.17 -4.78
C ALA A 39 2.74 -4.66 -4.96
N TYR A 40 3.88 -3.99 -4.94
CA TYR A 40 3.97 -2.55 -5.17
C TYR A 40 5.32 -2.19 -5.79
N MET A 41 5.37 -1.02 -6.42
CA MET A 41 6.60 -0.34 -6.79
C MET A 41 6.72 0.93 -5.95
N ILE A 42 7.94 1.24 -5.51
CA ILE A 42 8.21 2.45 -4.74
C ILE A 42 9.32 3.26 -5.41
N TRP A 43 9.13 4.57 -5.51
CA TRP A 43 10.19 5.44 -6.00
C TRP A 43 11.24 5.67 -4.91
N PRO A 44 12.54 5.76 -5.24
CA PRO A 44 13.60 5.97 -4.25
C PRO A 44 13.37 7.18 -3.33
N LYS A 45 12.76 8.25 -3.85
CA LYS A 45 12.41 9.44 -3.06
C LYS A 45 11.34 9.17 -2.01
N ALA A 46 10.33 8.36 -2.35
CA ALA A 46 9.30 7.94 -1.39
C ALA A 46 9.89 7.00 -0.33
N ALA A 47 10.72 6.04 -0.75
CA ALA A 47 11.42 5.14 0.17
C ALA A 47 12.22 5.90 1.23
N ARG A 48 13.02 6.91 0.83
CA ARG A 48 13.77 7.75 1.78
C ARG A 48 12.89 8.48 2.80
N ARG A 49 11.69 8.95 2.39
CA ARG A 49 10.75 9.60 3.31
C ARG A 49 10.17 8.62 4.32
N LEU A 50 9.84 7.40 3.88
CA LEU A 50 9.35 6.35 4.77
C LEU A 50 10.44 5.89 5.75
N LEU A 51 11.68 5.74 5.30
CA LEU A 51 12.81 5.40 6.17
C LEU A 51 13.06 6.48 7.24
N GLY A 52 12.75 7.74 6.96
CA GLY A 52 12.79 8.83 7.94
C GLY A 52 11.70 8.76 9.03
N ARG A 53 10.74 7.83 8.92
CA ARG A 53 9.67 7.59 9.90
C ARG A 53 9.87 6.31 10.72
N LEU A 54 11.04 5.69 10.65
CA LEU A 54 11.36 4.55 11.51
C LEU A 54 11.42 4.96 12.99
N PRO A 55 11.10 4.05 13.94
CA PRO A 55 10.69 2.66 13.71
C PRO A 55 9.25 2.52 13.19
N VAL A 56 8.96 1.38 12.55
CA VAL A 56 7.57 1.02 12.18
C VAL A 56 6.89 0.47 13.44
N ASP A 57 5.80 1.10 13.87
CA ASP A 57 5.07 0.85 15.13
C ASP A 57 3.68 0.22 14.93
N GLN A 58 3.37 -0.19 13.71
CA GLN A 58 2.08 -0.75 13.29
C GLN A 58 2.30 -1.75 12.13
N PRO A 59 1.28 -2.55 11.73
CA PRO A 59 1.39 -3.39 10.55
C PRO A 59 1.84 -2.60 9.31
N VAL A 60 2.72 -3.20 8.51
CA VAL A 60 3.42 -2.51 7.40
C VAL A 60 2.47 -1.88 6.38
N ASP A 61 1.34 -2.52 6.13
CA ASP A 61 0.32 -2.02 5.22
C ASP A 61 -0.43 -0.83 5.81
N ASN A 62 -0.75 -0.84 7.11
CA ASN A 62 -1.28 0.32 7.82
C ASN A 62 -0.28 1.48 7.84
N PHE A 63 1.01 1.20 8.12
CA PHE A 63 2.06 2.23 8.07
C PHE A 63 2.14 2.93 6.71
N LEU A 64 2.08 2.15 5.63
CA LEU A 64 2.05 2.68 4.26
C LEU A 64 0.74 3.44 3.96
N ALA A 65 -0.41 2.88 4.32
CA ALA A 65 -1.71 3.49 4.09
C ALA A 65 -1.85 4.84 4.82
N CYS A 66 -1.46 4.89 6.09
CA CYS A 66 -1.39 6.14 6.87
C CYS A 66 -0.39 7.12 6.25
N SER A 67 0.80 6.67 5.82
CA SER A 67 1.77 7.55 5.16
C SER A 67 1.27 8.16 3.84
N VAL A 68 0.40 7.45 3.11
CA VAL A 68 -0.29 8.01 1.94
C VAL A 68 -1.37 9.00 2.39
N CYS A 69 -2.18 8.64 3.38
CA CYS A 69 -3.27 9.47 3.91
C CYS A 69 -2.76 10.81 4.48
N ASP A 70 -1.66 10.77 5.23
CA ASP A 70 -0.97 11.91 5.85
C ASP A 70 -0.21 12.77 4.82
N GLY A 71 -0.12 12.33 3.56
CA GLY A 71 0.58 13.06 2.50
C GLY A 71 2.12 12.99 2.58
N VAL A 72 2.68 12.07 3.36
CA VAL A 72 4.14 11.85 3.42
C VAL A 72 4.66 11.36 2.07
N VAL A 73 3.91 10.47 1.42
CA VAL A 73 4.16 9.97 0.07
C VAL A 73 2.89 9.98 -0.76
N ASP A 74 3.02 10.12 -2.08
CA ASP A 74 1.87 9.99 -2.98
C ASP A 74 1.46 8.51 -3.11
N GLY A 75 0.15 8.23 -3.08
CA GLY A 75 -0.40 6.90 -3.35
C GLY A 75 -0.97 6.77 -4.75
N TYR A 76 -0.69 5.65 -5.41
CA TYR A 76 -1.21 5.30 -6.73
C TYR A 76 -1.62 3.83 -6.79
N ALA A 77 -2.62 3.50 -7.58
CA ALA A 77 -3.06 2.12 -7.76
C ALA A 77 -3.45 1.82 -9.19
N VAL A 78 -3.12 0.62 -9.65
CA VAL A 78 -3.57 0.11 -10.95
C VAL A 78 -4.97 -0.49 -10.85
N TRP A 79 -5.82 -0.26 -11.85
CA TRP A 79 -7.12 -0.91 -11.99
C TRP A 79 -7.32 -1.42 -13.42
N PRO A 80 -7.59 -2.71 -13.66
CA PRO A 80 -7.72 -3.78 -12.66
C PRO A 80 -6.37 -4.08 -11.95
N LYS A 81 -6.44 -4.80 -10.82
CA LYS A 81 -5.23 -5.26 -10.10
C LYS A 81 -4.41 -6.14 -11.04
N LEU A 82 -3.10 -5.88 -11.13
CA LEU A 82 -2.19 -6.66 -11.99
C LEU A 82 -1.63 -7.88 -11.27
N VAL A 83 -1.52 -7.82 -9.94
CA VAL A 83 -1.02 -8.91 -9.11
C VAL A 83 -2.10 -9.34 -8.11
N LYS A 84 -2.25 -10.65 -7.96
CA LYS A 84 -3.11 -11.29 -6.97
C LYS A 84 -2.23 -12.16 -6.06
N GLN A 85 -2.58 -12.21 -4.79
CA GLN A 85 -1.98 -13.18 -3.88
C GLN A 85 -2.38 -14.59 -4.33
N ALA A 86 -1.44 -15.53 -4.32
CA ALA A 86 -1.70 -16.91 -4.79
C ALA A 86 -2.68 -17.66 -3.86
N GLY A 87 -2.56 -17.45 -2.55
CA GLY A 87 -3.45 -17.99 -1.53
C GLY A 87 -4.34 -16.92 -0.88
N GLY A 88 -5.32 -17.38 -0.10
CA GLY A 88 -6.07 -16.51 0.81
C GLY A 88 -5.17 -15.90 1.89
N TRP A 89 -5.71 -14.93 2.62
CA TRP A 89 -5.04 -14.36 3.79
C TRP A 89 -4.70 -15.45 4.81
N GLY A 90 -3.45 -15.47 5.33
CA GLY A 90 -2.96 -16.46 6.28
C GLY A 90 -2.66 -17.87 5.72
N VAL A 91 -2.94 -18.16 4.44
CA VAL A 91 -2.71 -19.50 3.88
C VAL A 91 -1.23 -19.69 3.58
N GLY A 92 -0.59 -20.63 4.29
CA GLY A 92 0.82 -20.97 4.12
C GLY A 92 1.79 -19.90 4.62
N SER A 93 1.31 -18.97 5.46
CA SER A 93 2.17 -18.02 6.17
C SER A 93 2.89 -18.74 7.30
N ASP A 94 4.21 -18.66 7.31
CA ASP A 94 5.07 -19.02 8.44
C ASP A 94 5.29 -17.85 9.41
N VAL A 95 4.71 -16.68 9.09
CA VAL A 95 4.70 -15.47 9.93
C VAL A 95 3.31 -15.32 10.54
N GLU A 96 3.25 -15.29 11.88
CA GLU A 96 2.02 -14.99 12.61
C GLU A 96 1.53 -13.57 12.31
N HIS A 97 0.23 -13.42 12.06
CA HIS A 97 -0.37 -12.11 11.88
C HIS A 97 -0.70 -11.50 13.24
N SER A 98 -0.44 -10.20 13.43
CA SER A 98 -0.75 -9.51 14.70
C SER A 98 -2.23 -9.54 15.09
N ALA A 99 -3.12 -9.79 14.13
CA ALA A 99 -4.55 -10.01 14.39
C ALA A 99 -4.85 -11.37 15.04
N ASP A 100 -4.01 -12.39 14.80
CA ASP A 100 -4.18 -13.74 15.35
C ASP A 100 -3.78 -13.79 16.83
N ALA A 101 -2.89 -12.89 17.26
CA ALA A 101 -2.47 -12.75 18.66
C ALA A 101 -3.56 -12.18 19.59
N ALA A 102 -4.65 -11.62 19.04
CA ALA A 102 -5.72 -10.99 19.82
C ALA A 102 -6.81 -11.98 20.31
N VAL A 103 -6.69 -13.28 20.02
CA VAL A 103 -7.71 -14.30 20.36
C VAL A 103 -7.37 -15.08 21.64
N VAL A 104 -6.41 -14.61 22.44
CA VAL A 104 -6.10 -15.19 23.76
C VAL A 104 -6.19 -14.09 24.82
N SER A 105 -7.42 -13.79 25.24
CA SER A 105 -7.71 -13.08 26.50
C SER A 105 -8.91 -13.70 27.19
#